data_AF-A0A9D4AF99-F1
#
_entry.id   AF-A0A9D4AF99-F1
#
_cell.length_a   1.000
_cell.length_b   1.000
_cell.length_c   1.000
_cell.angle_alpha   90.00
_cell.angle_beta   90.00
_cell.angle_gamma   90.00
#
_symmetry.space_group_name_H-M   'P 1'
#
loop_
_entity.id
_entity.type
_entity.pdbx_description
1 polymer ?
#
loop_
_entity_poly.entity_id
_entity_poly.type
_entity_poly.pdbx_seq_one_letter_code
_entity_poly.pdbx_strand_id
1 'polypeptide(L)'
;MKKKARMEEQVVPARYRQEFLTIAWEQVHLRSIFPFQYFSIGASLIPFIEHNDANRALMSSNMQRQAVPLSHQFGLALVRLENVVRGTICGAIRHKLIPTPQNLVTSTPLTTTYESFFGLHPLSQVLDRTNPLTQIVHGRKLSYLGPGGLTGRTANFRIRDIHPSHYGRICPIDTSEGINVGLIGSLAIHARIGHWGSLESPFYKIFERSKKAQMLYLSPRRDEYYMVAAGNSLALNQGIQEEQVVPARYRQEFLTIAWEQVHLRSIFPFQYFSIGASLIPFIEHNDANRALMSSNMQRQAVPLSRSEKCIVGTGLERQVALDSGVPAIADHEGKIISTDTDKIILSSNGDALGIPLVMYQRSNKNTCMHQTARVRRGKCIKKGQILADGAATVGGELALGKNVLVAYMPWEGYNFEDAVLISERLVYEDIYTSFHIRKYEIQTHVTSQGPERITNEIPHLEAHLLRNLDKNGIVMLGNRNIKLRLHWRIQT
;
A
#
# COMPACT_ATOMS: atom_id res chain seq x y z
N MET A 1 -51.25 -16.73 3.71
CA MET A 1 -51.48 -15.28 3.62
C MET A 1 -50.15 -14.55 3.78
N LYS A 2 -49.75 -13.80 2.75
CA LYS A 2 -48.47 -13.08 2.64
C LYS A 2 -48.40 -11.93 3.67
N LYS A 3 -47.34 -11.86 4.50
CA LYS A 3 -46.93 -10.60 5.16
C LYS A 3 -45.63 -10.11 4.52
N LYS A 4 -45.75 -8.98 3.80
CA LYS A 4 -44.67 -8.21 3.19
C LYS A 4 -43.75 -7.64 4.29
N ALA A 5 -42.46 -7.96 4.25
CA ALA A 5 -41.43 -7.15 4.91
C ALA A 5 -41.04 -6.01 3.96
N ARG A 6 -41.26 -4.76 4.38
CA ARG A 6 -40.72 -3.56 3.75
C ARG A 6 -39.26 -3.42 4.20
N MET A 7 -38.33 -3.45 3.26
CA MET A 7 -36.98 -2.90 3.46
C MET A 7 -37.07 -1.38 3.31
N GLU A 8 -36.79 -0.63 4.36
CA GLU A 8 -36.51 0.80 4.28
C GLU A 8 -35.03 0.98 3.93
N GLU A 9 -34.77 1.56 2.75
CA GLU A 9 -33.44 2.01 2.34
C GLU A 9 -32.99 3.18 3.22
N GLN A 10 -32.07 2.92 4.16
CA GLN A 10 -31.29 3.98 4.78
C GLN A 10 -30.26 4.49 3.76
N VAL A 11 -30.50 5.70 3.27
CA VAL A 11 -29.56 6.48 2.44
C VAL A 11 -28.33 6.83 3.28
N VAL A 12 -27.22 6.13 3.05
CA VAL A 12 -25.90 6.41 3.63
C VAL A 12 -25.03 7.10 2.57
N PRO A 13 -24.33 8.22 2.86
CA PRO A 13 -23.52 8.92 1.86
C PRO A 13 -22.33 8.07 1.39
N ALA A 14 -22.46 7.49 0.20
CA ALA A 14 -21.39 6.81 -0.52
C ALA A 14 -20.50 7.85 -1.21
N ARG A 15 -19.28 8.10 -0.72
CA ARG A 15 -18.28 8.83 -1.54
C ARG A 15 -16.79 8.51 -1.35
N TYR A 16 -16.41 7.70 -0.36
CA TYR A 16 -14.99 7.28 -0.19
C TYR A 16 -14.80 5.82 0.27
N ARG A 17 -15.88 5.04 0.38
CA ARG A 17 -15.85 3.68 0.97
C ARG A 17 -15.58 2.55 -0.04
N GLN A 18 -15.89 2.76 -1.32
CA GLN A 18 -15.89 1.68 -2.32
C GLN A 18 -14.48 1.16 -2.68
N GLU A 19 -13.45 1.99 -2.65
CA GLU A 19 -12.10 1.55 -3.02
C GLU A 19 -11.44 0.69 -1.92
N PHE A 20 -11.66 1.03 -0.65
CA PHE A 20 -11.11 0.26 0.48
C PHE A 20 -11.87 -1.03 0.78
N LEU A 21 -13.21 -1.03 0.62
CA LEU A 21 -14.02 -2.24 0.86
C LEU A 21 -13.66 -3.36 -0.13
N THR A 22 -13.25 -3.02 -1.35
CA THR A 22 -12.85 -4.02 -2.36
C THR A 22 -11.50 -4.66 -2.02
N ILE A 23 -10.52 -3.86 -1.58
CA ILE A 23 -9.20 -4.34 -1.13
C ILE A 23 -9.31 -5.13 0.19
N ALA A 24 -10.18 -4.70 1.10
CA ALA A 24 -10.44 -5.40 2.36
C ALA A 24 -11.18 -6.74 2.14
N TRP A 25 -12.13 -6.80 1.20
CA TRP A 25 -12.81 -8.05 0.82
C TRP A 25 -11.86 -9.08 0.20
N GLU A 26 -10.94 -8.64 -0.67
CA GLU A 26 -9.93 -9.54 -1.27
C GLU A 26 -8.93 -10.08 -0.24
N GLN A 27 -8.55 -9.28 0.77
CA GLN A 27 -7.64 -9.74 1.84
C GLN A 27 -8.26 -10.78 2.79
N VAL A 28 -9.58 -10.74 3.02
CA VAL A 28 -10.27 -11.67 3.92
C VAL A 28 -10.32 -13.09 3.31
N HIS A 29 -10.50 -13.23 2.01
CA HIS A 29 -10.51 -14.55 1.34
C HIS A 29 -9.11 -15.14 1.09
N LEU A 30 -8.07 -14.32 0.93
CA LEU A 30 -6.69 -14.82 0.83
C LEU A 30 -6.19 -15.43 2.14
N ARG A 31 -6.73 -15.01 3.30
CA ARG A 31 -6.38 -15.54 4.62
C ARG A 31 -6.70 -17.03 4.80
N SER A 32 -7.71 -17.56 4.11
CA SER A 32 -8.07 -19.00 4.18
C SER A 32 -7.19 -19.89 3.31
N ILE A 33 -6.46 -19.31 2.34
CA ILE A 33 -5.64 -20.05 1.37
C ILE A 33 -4.14 -19.89 1.68
N PHE A 34 -3.71 -18.70 2.10
CA PHE A 34 -2.33 -18.42 2.51
C PHE A 34 -2.29 -17.75 3.89
N PRO A 35 -2.31 -18.54 4.99
CA PRO A 35 -2.47 -18.00 6.35
C PRO A 35 -1.31 -17.11 6.84
N PHE A 36 -0.17 -17.08 6.12
CA PHE A 36 1.06 -16.41 6.58
C PHE A 36 1.68 -15.40 5.61
N GLN A 37 1.07 -15.12 4.45
CA GLN A 37 1.61 -14.16 3.48
C GLN A 37 0.53 -13.18 3.03
N TYR A 38 0.81 -11.89 3.20
CA TYR A 38 -0.01 -10.82 2.66
C TYR A 38 0.57 -10.40 1.31
N PHE A 39 -0.15 -10.69 0.23
CA PHE A 39 0.17 -10.22 -1.11
C PHE A 39 -0.33 -8.79 -1.28
N SER A 40 0.52 -7.94 -1.87
CA SER A 40 0.09 -6.67 -2.43
C SER A 40 -0.12 -6.89 -3.89
N ILE A 41 -1.16 -6.27 -4.40
CA ILE A 41 -1.52 -6.50 -5.76
C ILE A 41 -1.54 -5.15 -6.49
N GLY A 42 -0.46 -4.92 -7.25
CA GLY A 42 -0.20 -3.67 -7.96
C GLY A 42 -1.09 -3.52 -9.20
N ALA A 43 -1.36 -2.28 -9.60
CA ALA A 43 -2.09 -1.99 -10.82
C ALA A 43 -1.11 -1.79 -11.99
N SER A 44 -1.40 -2.39 -13.14
CA SER A 44 -0.62 -2.20 -14.37
C SER A 44 -1.25 -1.16 -15.28
N LEU A 45 -0.43 -0.26 -15.80
CA LEU A 45 -0.80 0.50 -16.99
C LEU A 45 -0.37 -0.35 -18.20
N ILE A 46 -1.32 -0.70 -19.07
CA ILE A 46 -0.99 -1.33 -20.34
C ILE A 46 -1.16 -0.24 -21.41
N PRO A 47 -0.05 0.28 -21.98
CA PRO A 47 -0.16 1.15 -23.13
C PRO A 47 -0.66 0.33 -24.32
N PHE A 48 -1.79 0.73 -24.92
CA PHE A 48 -2.15 0.25 -26.25
C PHE A 48 -1.23 0.94 -27.24
N ILE A 49 -0.18 0.25 -27.68
CA ILE A 49 0.72 0.75 -28.73
C ILE A 49 0.09 0.38 -30.07
N GLU A 50 -0.83 1.21 -30.57
CA GLU A 50 -1.03 1.31 -32.01
C GLU A 50 0.19 2.03 -32.61
N HIS A 51 0.72 1.49 -33.71
CA HIS A 51 2.08 1.68 -34.24
C HIS A 51 2.46 3.11 -34.72
N ASN A 52 1.75 4.17 -34.29
CA ASN A 52 2.08 5.57 -34.62
C ASN A 52 1.92 6.58 -33.46
N ASP A 53 1.37 6.20 -32.31
CA ASP A 53 0.87 7.14 -31.28
C ASP A 53 1.70 7.16 -29.98
N ALA A 54 3.02 7.03 -30.08
CA ALA A 54 3.92 7.10 -28.92
C ALA A 54 3.93 8.47 -28.20
N ASN A 55 3.32 9.51 -28.79
CA ASN A 55 3.28 10.88 -28.27
C ASN A 55 2.04 11.18 -27.39
N ARG A 56 1.18 10.20 -27.07
CA ARG A 56 -0.07 10.39 -26.31
C ARG A 56 -0.13 9.53 -25.04
N ALA A 57 0.89 9.63 -24.19
CA ALA A 57 1.20 8.69 -23.11
C ALA A 57 0.00 8.19 -22.27
N LEU A 58 -0.92 9.07 -21.82
CA LEU A 58 -2.11 8.69 -21.04
C LEU A 58 -3.43 8.76 -21.81
N MET A 59 -3.43 9.26 -23.04
CA MET A 59 -4.65 9.38 -23.82
C MET A 59 -4.98 8.10 -24.58
N SER A 60 -3.97 7.29 -24.92
CA SER A 60 -4.11 5.95 -25.51
C SER A 60 -3.92 4.81 -24.50
N SER A 61 -3.40 5.09 -23.31
CA SER A 61 -3.16 4.08 -22.28
C SER A 61 -4.35 3.92 -21.34
N ASN A 62 -4.76 2.67 -21.12
CA ASN A 62 -5.77 2.33 -20.11
C ASN A 62 -5.12 1.59 -18.95
N MET A 63 -5.59 1.89 -17.75
CA MET A 63 -5.14 1.21 -16.56
C MET A 63 -5.94 -0.07 -16.34
N GLN A 64 -5.25 -1.20 -16.27
CA GLN A 64 -5.86 -2.46 -15.91
C GLN A 64 -5.70 -2.68 -14.42
N ARG A 65 -6.83 -2.63 -13.71
CA ARG A 65 -6.93 -3.22 -12.37
C ARG A 65 -6.86 -4.73 -12.49
N GLN A 66 -6.49 -5.39 -11.42
CA GLN A 66 -6.23 -6.82 -11.43
C GLN A 66 -7.41 -7.71 -11.74
N ALA A 67 -8.62 -7.25 -11.45
CA ALA A 67 -9.83 -7.92 -11.88
C ALA A 67 -9.80 -8.20 -13.40
N VAL A 68 -9.09 -7.40 -14.20
CA VAL A 68 -8.99 -7.60 -15.66
C VAL A 68 -8.00 -8.72 -16.04
N PRO A 69 -6.71 -8.70 -15.66
CA PRO A 69 -5.82 -9.85 -15.87
C PRO A 69 -6.34 -11.15 -15.24
N LEU A 70 -6.90 -11.08 -14.04
CA LEU A 70 -7.45 -12.24 -13.35
C LEU A 70 -8.67 -12.80 -14.09
N SER A 71 -9.60 -11.96 -14.55
CA SER A 71 -10.75 -12.43 -15.33
C SER A 71 -10.33 -13.04 -16.66
N HIS A 72 -9.28 -12.52 -17.31
CA HIS A 72 -8.73 -13.13 -18.52
C HIS A 72 -8.11 -14.51 -18.24
N GLN A 73 -7.29 -14.64 -17.20
CA GLN A 73 -6.73 -15.94 -16.78
C GLN A 73 -7.80 -16.92 -16.34
N PHE A 74 -8.83 -16.42 -15.65
CA PHE A 74 -10.00 -17.21 -15.26
C PHE A 74 -10.80 -17.69 -16.48
N GLY A 75 -10.96 -16.84 -17.51
CA GLY A 75 -11.54 -17.22 -18.78
C GLY A 75 -10.77 -18.36 -19.45
N LEU A 76 -9.43 -18.28 -19.50
CA LEU A 76 -8.59 -19.36 -20.01
C LEU A 76 -8.73 -20.65 -19.17
N ALA A 77 -8.85 -20.52 -17.85
CA ALA A 77 -9.07 -21.64 -16.94
C ALA A 77 -10.43 -22.32 -17.18
N LEU A 78 -11.48 -21.55 -17.46
CA LEU A 78 -12.80 -22.06 -17.82
C LEU A 78 -12.78 -22.80 -19.16
N VAL A 79 -12.07 -22.31 -20.17
CA VAL A 79 -11.89 -23.02 -21.45
C VAL A 79 -11.16 -24.34 -21.26
N ARG A 80 -10.14 -24.38 -20.39
CA ARG A 80 -9.45 -25.63 -20.01
C ARG A 80 -10.40 -26.60 -19.31
N LEU A 81 -11.21 -26.09 -18.39
CA LEU A 81 -12.23 -26.88 -17.70
C LEU A 81 -13.24 -27.46 -18.68
N GLU A 82 -13.72 -26.67 -19.64
CA GLU A 82 -14.64 -27.10 -20.69
C GLU A 82 -14.05 -28.25 -21.51
N ASN A 83 -12.77 -28.16 -21.89
CA ASN A 83 -12.09 -29.23 -22.64
C ASN A 83 -11.98 -30.53 -21.82
N VAL A 84 -11.68 -30.43 -20.52
CA VAL A 84 -11.65 -31.59 -19.60
C VAL A 84 -13.04 -32.21 -19.48
N VAL A 85 -14.06 -31.39 -19.26
CA VAL A 85 -15.47 -31.84 -19.19
C VAL A 85 -15.86 -32.53 -20.49
N ARG A 86 -15.58 -31.93 -21.66
CA ARG A 86 -15.87 -32.53 -22.97
C ARG A 86 -15.17 -33.88 -23.14
N GLY A 87 -13.89 -33.98 -22.74
CA GLY A 87 -13.15 -35.25 -22.75
C GLY A 87 -13.78 -36.33 -21.87
N THR A 88 -14.17 -35.98 -20.64
CA THR A 88 -14.84 -36.90 -19.71
C THR A 88 -16.20 -37.35 -20.21
N ILE A 89 -16.98 -36.46 -20.85
CA ILE A 89 -18.26 -36.81 -21.49
C ILE A 89 -18.04 -37.79 -22.63
N CYS A 90 -17.07 -37.52 -23.53
CA CYS A 90 -16.73 -38.45 -24.61
C CYS A 90 -16.29 -39.82 -24.08
N GLY A 91 -15.53 -39.86 -22.98
CA GLY A 91 -15.15 -41.11 -22.30
C GLY A 91 -16.34 -41.85 -21.68
N ALA A 92 -17.22 -41.14 -20.97
CA ALA A 92 -18.41 -41.70 -20.35
C ALA A 92 -19.39 -42.30 -21.38
N ILE A 93 -19.57 -41.64 -22.53
CA ILE A 93 -20.37 -42.14 -23.65
C ILE A 93 -19.78 -43.44 -24.20
N ARG A 94 -18.45 -43.53 -24.39
CA ARG A 94 -17.79 -44.74 -24.87
C ARG A 94 -17.96 -45.94 -23.93
N HIS A 95 -18.03 -45.69 -22.62
CA HIS A 95 -18.17 -46.74 -21.60
C HIS A 95 -19.62 -46.96 -21.10
N LYS A 96 -20.63 -46.34 -21.73
CA LYS A 96 -22.05 -46.40 -21.32
C LYS A 96 -22.30 -46.08 -19.83
N LEU A 97 -21.52 -45.17 -19.26
CA LEU A 97 -21.69 -44.70 -17.89
C LEU A 97 -22.65 -43.51 -17.87
N ILE A 98 -23.53 -43.43 -16.87
CA ILE A 98 -24.38 -42.25 -16.62
C ILE A 98 -23.52 -41.22 -15.87
N PRO A 99 -23.12 -40.10 -16.48
CA PRO A 99 -22.25 -39.15 -15.82
C PRO A 99 -23.06 -38.31 -14.82
N THR A 100 -22.66 -38.31 -13.55
CA THR A 100 -23.19 -37.40 -12.53
C THR A 100 -22.45 -36.06 -12.59
N PRO A 101 -23.12 -34.90 -12.35
CA PRO A 101 -22.49 -33.58 -12.43
C PRO A 101 -21.24 -33.40 -11.57
N GLN A 102 -21.19 -34.07 -10.42
CA GLN A 102 -20.05 -34.03 -9.49
C GLN A 102 -18.80 -34.73 -10.05
N ASN A 103 -18.97 -35.77 -10.86
CA ASN A 103 -17.85 -36.51 -11.47
C ASN A 103 -17.38 -35.87 -12.78
N LEU A 104 -18.15 -34.94 -13.35
CA LEU A 104 -17.83 -34.23 -14.58
C LEU A 104 -16.95 -32.99 -14.32
N VAL A 105 -17.18 -32.28 -13.22
CA VAL A 105 -16.52 -31.00 -12.94
C VAL A 105 -15.38 -31.18 -11.95
N THR A 106 -14.14 -31.06 -12.43
CA THR A 106 -12.95 -31.07 -11.57
C THR A 106 -12.47 -29.64 -11.31
N SER A 107 -12.16 -29.27 -10.06
CA SER A 107 -11.69 -27.94 -9.68
C SER A 107 -10.19 -27.70 -9.90
N THR A 108 -9.43 -28.73 -10.29
CA THR A 108 -7.97 -28.67 -10.46
C THR A 108 -7.50 -27.66 -11.51
N PRO A 109 -8.15 -27.45 -12.68
CA PRO A 109 -7.69 -26.46 -13.64
C PRO A 109 -7.86 -25.02 -13.13
N LEU A 110 -8.89 -24.79 -12.30
CA LEU A 110 -9.15 -23.48 -11.70
C LEU A 110 -8.12 -23.19 -10.61
N THR A 111 -7.98 -24.09 -9.64
CA THR A 111 -7.05 -23.94 -8.51
C THR A 111 -5.61 -23.75 -8.97
N THR A 112 -5.13 -24.58 -9.90
CA THR A 112 -3.77 -24.45 -10.48
C THR A 112 -3.56 -23.12 -11.22
N THR A 113 -4.57 -22.61 -11.92
CA THR A 113 -4.47 -21.30 -12.59
C THR A 113 -4.43 -20.16 -11.58
N TYR A 114 -5.22 -20.25 -10.50
CA TYR A 114 -5.18 -19.29 -9.40
C TYR A 114 -3.83 -19.28 -8.68
N GLU A 115 -3.30 -20.45 -8.32
CA GLU A 115 -1.99 -20.59 -7.68
C GLU A 115 -0.87 -20.07 -8.57
N SER A 116 -0.91 -20.40 -9.87
CA SER A 116 0.04 -19.89 -10.86
C SER A 116 -0.02 -18.37 -11.00
N PHE A 117 -1.21 -17.78 -11.04
CA PHE A 117 -1.37 -16.33 -11.11
C PHE A 117 -0.80 -15.64 -9.87
N PHE A 118 -1.23 -16.01 -8.66
CA PHE A 118 -0.75 -15.31 -7.47
C PHE A 118 0.70 -15.62 -7.11
N GLY A 119 1.20 -16.81 -7.46
CA GLY A 119 2.57 -17.24 -7.17
C GLY A 119 3.63 -16.76 -8.16
N LEU A 120 3.31 -16.70 -9.46
CA LEU A 120 4.30 -16.44 -10.52
C LEU A 120 4.10 -15.11 -11.25
N HIS A 121 2.93 -14.47 -11.15
CA HIS A 121 2.65 -13.28 -11.94
C HIS A 121 3.51 -12.09 -11.46
N PRO A 122 4.24 -11.38 -12.35
CA PRO A 122 5.15 -10.29 -11.96
C PRO A 122 4.49 -9.11 -11.21
N LEU A 123 3.19 -8.91 -11.41
CA LEU A 123 2.39 -7.89 -10.71
C LEU A 123 1.84 -8.36 -9.35
N SER A 124 1.87 -9.66 -9.07
CA SER A 124 1.56 -10.22 -7.75
C SER A 124 2.83 -10.17 -6.92
N GLN A 125 2.95 -9.13 -6.08
CA GLN A 125 4.16 -8.87 -5.31
C GLN A 125 3.89 -9.07 -3.82
N VAL A 126 4.89 -9.53 -3.07
CA VAL A 126 4.78 -9.57 -1.62
C VAL A 126 4.64 -8.15 -1.09
N LEU A 127 3.62 -7.89 -0.28
CA LEU A 127 3.37 -6.54 0.23
C LEU A 127 4.53 -6.08 1.09
N ASP A 128 5.19 -5.01 0.66
CA ASP A 128 6.15 -4.31 1.49
C ASP A 128 5.46 -3.64 2.68
N ARG A 129 5.66 -4.22 3.87
CA ARG A 129 5.18 -3.74 5.17
C ARG A 129 6.34 -3.34 6.07
N THR A 130 7.27 -2.55 5.54
CA THR A 130 8.33 -1.95 6.37
C THR A 130 7.72 -0.97 7.37
N ASN A 131 6.90 -0.03 6.89
CA ASN A 131 6.19 0.96 7.68
C ASN A 131 4.81 1.29 7.05
N PRO A 132 3.93 2.06 7.72
CA PRO A 132 2.59 2.36 7.22
C PRO A 132 2.56 3.11 5.87
N LEU A 133 3.52 4.00 5.64
CA LEU A 133 3.63 4.76 4.40
C LEU A 133 3.96 3.83 3.21
N THR A 134 4.92 2.94 3.40
CA THR A 134 5.35 1.97 2.36
C THR A 134 4.19 1.09 1.91
N GLN A 135 3.35 0.66 2.85
CA GLN A 135 2.16 -0.13 2.54
C GLN A 135 1.20 0.64 1.62
N ILE A 136 0.92 1.92 1.92
CA ILE A 136 0.03 2.75 1.11
C ILE A 136 0.65 3.02 -0.26
N VAL A 137 1.91 3.43 -0.31
CA VAL A 137 2.59 3.75 -1.58
C VAL A 137 2.63 2.51 -2.47
N HIS A 138 2.93 1.33 -1.92
CA HIS A 138 2.93 0.09 -2.68
C HIS A 138 1.53 -0.26 -3.23
N GLY A 139 0.48 -0.08 -2.44
CA GLY A 139 -0.90 -0.26 -2.92
C GLY A 139 -1.32 0.73 -4.01
N ARG A 140 -0.67 1.89 -4.08
CA ARG A 140 -0.92 2.97 -5.08
C ARG A 140 0.12 3.02 -6.21
N LYS A 141 0.92 1.96 -6.34
CA LYS A 141 2.00 1.87 -7.31
C LYS A 141 1.45 1.47 -8.68
N LEU A 142 1.95 2.16 -9.70
CA LEU A 142 1.70 1.91 -11.11
C LEU A 142 2.94 1.27 -11.73
N SER A 143 2.73 0.24 -12.56
CA SER A 143 3.80 -0.40 -13.33
C SER A 143 3.44 -0.47 -14.82
N TYR A 144 4.39 -0.07 -15.68
CA TYR A 144 4.36 -0.35 -17.12
C TYR A 144 4.96 -1.74 -17.45
N LEU A 145 5.58 -2.38 -16.47
CA LEU A 145 6.21 -3.70 -16.60
C LEU A 145 5.17 -4.82 -16.40
N GLY A 146 5.29 -5.91 -17.15
CA GLY A 146 4.45 -7.10 -17.00
C GLY A 146 4.06 -7.74 -18.33
N PRO A 147 3.28 -8.83 -18.32
CA PRO A 147 2.77 -9.45 -19.54
C PRO A 147 1.88 -8.47 -20.31
N GLY A 148 2.17 -8.27 -21.60
CA GLY A 148 1.51 -7.25 -22.44
C GLY A 148 2.02 -5.82 -22.23
N GLY A 149 2.96 -5.61 -21.30
CA GLY A 149 3.62 -4.33 -21.05
C GLY A 149 5.04 -4.28 -21.63
N LEU A 150 5.85 -3.40 -21.04
CA LEU A 150 7.25 -3.18 -21.43
C LEU A 150 8.20 -3.99 -20.56
N THR A 151 9.44 -4.12 -21.01
CA THR A 151 10.54 -4.59 -20.16
C THR A 151 11.51 -3.46 -19.89
N GLY A 152 12.20 -3.50 -18.75
CA GLY A 152 13.16 -2.46 -18.38
C GLY A 152 14.21 -2.19 -19.45
N ARG A 153 14.64 -3.22 -20.20
CA ARG A 153 15.66 -3.08 -21.25
C ARG A 153 15.11 -2.61 -22.60
N THR A 154 13.85 -2.92 -22.90
CA THR A 154 13.22 -2.55 -24.20
C THR A 154 12.54 -1.19 -24.18
N ALA A 155 12.41 -0.55 -23.02
CA ALA A 155 11.72 0.71 -22.89
C ALA A 155 12.58 1.90 -23.37
N ASN A 156 12.08 2.59 -24.39
CA ASN A 156 12.70 3.78 -24.97
C ASN A 156 12.65 4.99 -24.02
N PHE A 157 13.56 5.94 -24.23
CA PHE A 157 13.64 7.19 -23.45
C PHE A 157 12.29 7.94 -23.40
N ARG A 158 11.58 8.07 -24.53
CA ARG A 158 10.30 8.78 -24.61
C ARG A 158 9.21 8.23 -23.67
N ILE A 159 9.26 6.93 -23.36
CA ILE A 159 8.28 6.30 -22.47
C ILE A 159 8.61 6.56 -21.00
N ARG A 160 9.90 6.72 -20.70
CA ARG A 160 10.40 7.01 -19.35
C ARG A 160 10.25 8.48 -18.97
N ASP A 161 10.13 9.34 -19.98
CA ASP A 161 10.03 10.78 -19.81
C ASP A 161 8.66 11.19 -19.22
N ILE A 162 8.64 12.36 -18.56
CA ILE A 162 7.46 12.87 -17.88
C ILE A 162 6.58 13.59 -18.89
N HIS A 163 5.47 12.96 -19.26
CA HIS A 163 4.51 13.57 -20.18
C HIS A 163 3.60 14.58 -19.46
N PRO A 164 3.24 15.74 -20.07
CA PRO A 164 2.35 16.74 -19.46
C PRO A 164 0.98 16.19 -19.01
N SER A 165 0.50 15.12 -19.64
CA SER A 165 -0.74 14.44 -19.23
C SER A 165 -0.68 13.83 -17.82
N HIS A 166 0.51 13.55 -17.30
CA HIS A 166 0.73 13.00 -15.96
C HIS A 166 0.28 13.96 -14.85
N TYR A 167 0.19 15.26 -15.16
CA TYR A 167 -0.14 16.32 -14.23
C TYR A 167 -1.43 16.03 -13.44
N GLY A 168 -1.31 15.85 -12.13
CA GLY A 168 -2.44 15.55 -11.23
C GLY A 168 -2.93 14.10 -11.26
N ARG A 169 -2.21 13.19 -11.94
CA ARG A 169 -2.60 11.80 -12.16
C ARG A 169 -1.50 10.84 -11.70
N ILE A 170 -0.30 11.01 -12.24
CA ILE A 170 0.91 10.26 -11.87
C ILE A 170 1.88 11.26 -11.27
N CYS A 171 2.51 10.90 -10.15
CA CYS A 171 3.49 11.78 -9.54
C CYS A 171 4.75 11.86 -10.42
N PRO A 172 5.23 13.07 -10.76
CA PRO A 172 6.45 13.24 -11.54
C PRO A 172 7.73 12.96 -10.73
N ILE A 173 7.66 13.05 -9.40
CA ILE A 173 8.82 12.92 -8.50
C ILE A 173 9.00 11.46 -8.03
N ASP A 174 7.91 10.78 -7.67
CA ASP A 174 7.97 9.48 -7.01
C ASP A 174 8.04 8.33 -8.02
N THR A 175 9.28 7.96 -8.39
CA THR A 175 9.62 6.86 -9.29
C THR A 175 10.73 5.99 -8.69
N SER A 176 10.91 4.77 -9.21
CA SER A 176 12.04 3.93 -8.82
C SER A 176 13.35 4.41 -9.44
N GLU A 177 14.46 4.30 -8.71
CA GLU A 177 15.81 4.58 -9.24
C GLU A 177 16.35 3.40 -10.10
N GLY A 178 17.37 3.69 -10.92
CA GLY A 178 18.07 2.70 -11.75
C GLY A 178 17.36 2.33 -13.06
N ILE A 179 17.36 1.04 -13.43
CA ILE A 179 16.87 0.56 -14.74
C ILE A 179 15.37 0.84 -14.94
N ASN A 180 14.61 0.89 -13.85
CA ASN A 180 13.14 1.02 -13.87
C ASN A 180 12.63 2.47 -13.77
N VAL A 181 13.52 3.47 -13.81
CA VAL A 181 13.14 4.90 -13.81
C VAL A 181 12.12 5.17 -14.92
N GLY A 182 11.03 5.85 -14.55
CA GLY A 182 9.92 6.20 -15.44
C GLY A 182 8.97 5.05 -15.80
N LEU A 183 9.33 3.79 -15.51
CA LEU A 183 8.50 2.61 -15.78
C LEU A 183 7.66 2.19 -14.57
N ILE A 184 8.01 2.71 -13.41
CA ILE A 184 7.32 2.50 -12.15
C ILE A 184 7.11 3.88 -11.53
N GLY A 185 5.87 4.19 -11.21
CA GLY A 185 5.50 5.45 -10.56
C GLY A 185 4.41 5.27 -9.53
N SER A 186 4.12 6.33 -8.81
CA SER A 186 3.01 6.37 -7.85
C SER A 186 1.87 7.25 -8.35
N LEU A 187 0.63 6.86 -8.03
CA LEU A 187 -0.54 7.70 -8.29
C LEU A 187 -0.47 8.98 -7.45
N ALA A 188 -0.90 10.10 -8.02
CA ALA A 188 -1.08 11.34 -7.28
C ALA A 188 -2.18 11.20 -6.22
N ILE A 189 -2.20 12.05 -5.18
CA ILE A 189 -3.10 11.90 -4.01
C ILE A 189 -4.57 11.79 -4.42
N HIS A 190 -5.04 12.68 -5.30
CA HIS A 190 -6.45 12.74 -5.68
C HIS A 190 -6.77 12.07 -7.01
N ALA A 191 -5.79 11.41 -7.64
CA ALA A 191 -6.02 10.67 -8.85
C ALA A 191 -6.99 9.51 -8.59
N ARG A 192 -7.95 9.33 -9.52
CA ARG A 192 -8.90 8.22 -9.49
C ARG A 192 -8.90 7.51 -10.83
N ILE A 193 -9.33 6.26 -10.83
CA ILE A 193 -9.50 5.48 -12.05
C ILE A 193 -10.98 5.57 -12.41
N GLY A 194 -11.29 6.18 -13.56
CA GLY A 194 -12.63 6.28 -14.09
C GLY A 194 -13.21 4.92 -14.50
N HIS A 195 -14.49 4.90 -14.88
CA HIS A 195 -15.20 3.66 -15.22
C HIS A 195 -14.55 2.90 -16.40
N TRP A 196 -13.96 3.63 -17.34
CA TRP A 196 -13.29 3.09 -18.52
C TRP A 196 -11.79 2.80 -18.31
N GLY A 197 -11.29 2.89 -17.08
CA GLY A 197 -9.86 2.64 -16.79
C GLY A 197 -8.94 3.83 -17.07
N SER A 198 -9.48 5.00 -17.43
CA SER A 198 -8.71 6.25 -17.59
C SER A 198 -8.39 6.89 -16.25
N LEU A 199 -7.19 7.47 -16.10
CA LEU A 199 -6.82 8.25 -14.92
C LEU A 199 -7.46 9.64 -14.94
N GLU A 200 -8.23 9.96 -13.91
CA GLU A 200 -8.95 11.22 -13.77
C GLU A 200 -8.41 12.01 -12.57
N SER A 201 -8.36 13.33 -12.73
CA SER A 201 -7.99 14.26 -11.66
C SER A 201 -9.15 15.23 -11.38
N PRO A 202 -9.41 15.59 -10.11
CA PRO A 202 -10.52 16.48 -9.77
C PRO A 202 -10.15 17.96 -9.90
N PHE A 203 -11.06 18.76 -10.43
CA PHE A 203 -10.92 20.21 -10.54
C PHE A 203 -12.21 20.90 -10.10
N TYR A 204 -12.11 22.15 -9.66
CA TYR A 204 -13.29 22.98 -9.43
C TYR A 204 -13.66 23.75 -10.69
N LYS A 205 -14.94 23.67 -11.07
CA LYS A 205 -15.49 24.51 -12.12
C LYS A 205 -15.73 25.92 -11.60
N ILE A 206 -15.23 26.91 -12.34
CA ILE A 206 -15.50 28.32 -12.07
C ILE A 206 -16.83 28.67 -12.75
N PHE A 207 -17.71 29.34 -12.01
CA PHE A 207 -18.97 29.87 -12.55
C PHE A 207 -18.94 31.39 -12.40
N GLU A 208 -19.23 32.11 -13.48
CA GLU A 208 -19.22 33.58 -13.53
C GLU A 208 -20.14 34.25 -12.48
N ARG A 209 -21.21 33.57 -12.04
CA ARG A 209 -22.25 34.19 -11.19
C ARG A 209 -22.72 33.38 -9.99
N SER A 210 -22.13 32.21 -9.72
CA SER A 210 -22.60 31.35 -8.62
C SER A 210 -21.48 30.91 -7.69
N LYS A 211 -21.70 31.07 -6.37
CA LYS A 211 -20.79 30.61 -5.30
C LYS A 211 -20.77 29.08 -5.12
N LYS A 212 -21.43 28.30 -6.00
CA LYS A 212 -21.47 26.84 -5.90
C LYS A 212 -20.24 26.25 -6.57
N ALA A 213 -19.29 25.78 -5.77
CA ALA A 213 -18.15 25.01 -6.25
C ALA A 213 -18.62 23.62 -6.69
N GLN A 214 -18.58 23.34 -8.00
CA GLN A 214 -18.81 22.01 -8.54
C GLN A 214 -17.46 21.34 -8.82
N MET A 215 -17.23 20.18 -8.21
CA MET A 215 -16.05 19.36 -8.49
C MET A 215 -16.31 18.47 -9.72
N LEU A 216 -15.40 18.50 -10.68
CA LEU A 216 -15.42 17.71 -11.91
C LEU A 216 -14.16 16.85 -12.01
N TYR A 217 -14.31 15.58 -12.34
CA TYR A 217 -13.20 14.68 -12.63
C TYR A 217 -12.93 14.69 -14.13
N LEU A 218 -11.69 14.96 -14.52
CA LEU A 218 -11.30 15.04 -15.92
C LEU A 218 -10.26 13.99 -16.31
N SER A 219 -10.59 13.25 -17.35
CA SER A 219 -9.64 12.39 -18.07
C SER A 219 -8.66 13.24 -18.90
N PRO A 220 -7.48 12.71 -19.27
CA PRO A 220 -6.46 13.47 -20.00
C PRO A 220 -6.98 14.02 -21.34
N ARG A 221 -7.90 13.29 -22.00
CA ARG A 221 -8.55 13.74 -23.24
C ARG A 221 -9.47 14.93 -23.04
N ARG A 222 -10.23 14.96 -21.94
CA ARG A 222 -11.14 16.08 -21.66
C ARG A 222 -10.40 17.31 -21.17
N ASP A 223 -9.29 17.09 -20.48
CA ASP A 223 -8.43 18.11 -19.89
C ASP A 223 -7.95 19.15 -20.92
N GLU A 224 -7.64 18.74 -22.15
CA GLU A 224 -7.14 19.63 -23.22
C GLU A 224 -8.14 20.69 -23.69
N TYR A 225 -9.45 20.46 -23.49
CA TYR A 225 -10.49 21.40 -23.89
C TYR A 225 -10.71 22.52 -22.87
N TYR A 226 -10.16 22.40 -21.67
CA TYR A 226 -10.36 23.36 -20.59
C TYR A 226 -9.08 24.13 -20.28
N MET A 227 -9.24 25.42 -19.96
CA MET A 227 -8.17 26.24 -19.41
C MET A 227 -8.18 26.07 -17.88
N VAL A 228 -7.12 25.48 -17.35
CA VAL A 228 -7.00 25.12 -15.93
C VAL A 228 -6.01 26.06 -15.25
N ALA A 229 -6.46 26.88 -14.30
CA ALA A 229 -5.56 27.75 -13.55
C ALA A 229 -4.59 26.94 -12.67
N ALA A 230 -3.31 27.32 -12.73
CA ALA A 230 -2.21 26.81 -11.93
C ALA A 230 -1.99 27.72 -10.71
N GLY A 231 -2.99 27.82 -9.84
CA GLY A 231 -2.89 28.66 -8.65
C GLY A 231 -4.20 28.84 -7.88
N ASN A 232 -4.07 29.23 -6.62
CA ASN A 232 -5.18 29.60 -5.74
C ASN A 232 -5.27 31.13 -5.66
N SER A 233 -5.53 31.82 -6.77
CA SER A 233 -5.71 33.29 -6.78
C SER A 233 -6.96 33.78 -6.03
N LEU A 234 -7.78 32.87 -5.50
CA LEU A 234 -8.99 33.21 -4.73
C LEU A 234 -8.75 33.51 -3.23
N ALA A 235 -7.49 33.57 -2.77
CA ALA A 235 -7.19 33.72 -1.34
C ALA A 235 -7.05 35.17 -0.84
N LEU A 236 -7.15 36.20 -1.70
CA LEU A 236 -7.00 37.59 -1.27
C LEU A 236 -8.25 38.41 -1.59
N ASN A 237 -9.09 38.56 -0.56
CA ASN A 237 -10.02 39.66 -0.32
C ASN A 237 -11.12 39.90 -1.38
N GLN A 238 -12.39 39.81 -0.94
CA GLN A 238 -13.60 40.19 -1.70
C GLN A 238 -13.63 41.65 -2.19
N GLY A 239 -12.54 42.42 -2.05
CA GLY A 239 -12.44 43.81 -2.44
C GLY A 239 -11.12 44.21 -3.12
N ILE A 240 -10.21 43.28 -3.44
CA ILE A 240 -8.96 43.63 -4.12
C ILE A 240 -8.93 42.94 -5.49
N GLN A 241 -9.06 43.78 -6.51
CA GLN A 241 -9.09 43.46 -7.93
C GLN A 241 -7.66 43.34 -8.50
N GLU A 242 -6.69 42.89 -7.70
CA GLU A 242 -5.27 42.90 -8.06
C GLU A 242 -4.75 41.48 -8.29
N GLU A 243 -5.05 41.02 -9.50
CA GLU A 243 -4.12 40.51 -10.53
C GLU A 243 -5.00 39.79 -11.56
N GLN A 244 -5.37 40.51 -12.63
CA GLN A 244 -6.32 40.03 -13.64
C GLN A 244 -5.80 38.85 -14.46
N VAL A 245 -4.54 38.44 -14.30
CA VAL A 245 -3.89 37.44 -15.14
C VAL A 245 -3.32 36.33 -14.26
N VAL A 246 -3.63 35.09 -14.58
CA VAL A 246 -3.15 33.91 -13.86
C VAL A 246 -2.42 32.96 -14.80
N PRO A 247 -1.40 32.24 -14.31
CA PRO A 247 -0.86 31.13 -15.05
C PRO A 247 -1.94 30.05 -15.16
N ALA A 248 -2.23 29.62 -16.38
CA ALA A 248 -3.16 28.54 -16.68
C ALA A 248 -2.55 27.57 -17.68
N ARG A 249 -2.92 26.31 -17.52
CA ARG A 249 -2.57 25.26 -18.47
C ARG A 249 -3.67 25.12 -19.51
N TYR A 250 -3.30 25.16 -20.78
CA TYR A 250 -4.18 24.89 -21.90
C TYR A 250 -3.44 24.07 -22.95
N ARG A 251 -4.06 22.99 -23.45
CA ARG A 251 -3.45 22.08 -24.45
C ARG A 251 -2.01 21.67 -24.12
N GLN A 252 -1.76 21.35 -22.84
CA GLN A 252 -0.46 20.92 -22.31
C GLN A 252 0.63 21.99 -22.22
N GLU A 253 0.33 23.26 -22.56
CA GLU A 253 1.24 24.40 -22.39
C GLU A 253 0.81 25.29 -21.23
N PHE A 254 1.76 26.02 -20.65
CA PHE A 254 1.50 27.03 -19.62
C PHE A 254 1.44 28.41 -20.26
N LEU A 255 0.30 29.07 -20.09
CA LEU A 255 0.00 30.40 -20.62
C LEU A 255 -0.39 31.32 -19.47
N THR A 256 -0.26 32.62 -19.69
CA THR A 256 -0.73 33.63 -18.73
C THR A 256 -2.00 34.24 -19.31
N ILE A 257 -3.15 33.94 -18.71
CA ILE A 257 -4.48 34.31 -19.25
C ILE A 257 -5.28 35.11 -18.23
N ALA A 258 -6.26 35.88 -18.72
CA ALA A 258 -7.16 36.60 -17.85
C ALA A 258 -8.00 35.64 -17.00
N TRP A 259 -8.25 35.96 -15.73
CA TRP A 259 -9.01 35.10 -14.80
C TRP A 259 -10.41 34.75 -15.33
N GLU A 260 -11.03 35.68 -16.05
CA GLU A 260 -12.36 35.51 -16.67
C GLU A 260 -12.39 34.39 -17.73
N GLN A 261 -11.24 34.10 -18.35
CA GLN A 261 -11.11 33.05 -19.36
C GLN A 261 -10.85 31.67 -18.74
N VAL A 262 -10.59 31.59 -17.43
CA VAL A 262 -10.30 30.33 -16.75
C VAL A 262 -11.58 29.52 -16.59
N HIS A 263 -11.59 28.29 -17.12
CA HIS A 263 -12.74 27.38 -16.96
C HIS A 263 -12.71 26.64 -15.62
N LEU A 264 -11.52 26.20 -15.21
CA LEU A 264 -11.34 25.30 -14.06
C LEU A 264 -10.14 25.74 -13.21
N ARG A 265 -10.17 25.37 -11.92
CA ARG A 265 -9.04 25.56 -11.01
C ARG A 265 -8.69 24.26 -10.28
N SER A 266 -7.44 24.15 -9.86
CA SER A 266 -6.98 23.07 -8.97
C SER A 266 -7.62 23.17 -7.59
N ILE A 267 -7.64 22.04 -6.88
CA ILE A 267 -8.23 21.96 -5.53
C ILE A 267 -7.19 22.29 -4.47
N PHE A 268 -6.03 21.64 -4.58
CA PHE A 268 -4.92 21.79 -3.65
C PHE A 268 -3.59 21.88 -4.41
N PRO A 269 -2.59 22.62 -3.89
CA PRO A 269 -1.25 22.64 -4.46
C PRO A 269 -0.60 21.26 -4.51
N PHE A 270 -0.83 20.41 -3.51
CA PHE A 270 -0.26 19.05 -3.42
C PHE A 270 -0.96 18.01 -4.31
N GLN A 271 -1.99 18.39 -5.06
CA GLN A 271 -2.78 17.48 -5.90
C GLN A 271 -1.92 16.72 -6.94
N TYR A 272 -0.76 17.26 -7.30
CA TYR A 272 0.12 16.74 -8.34
C TYR A 272 1.10 15.68 -7.85
N PHE A 273 1.32 15.60 -6.54
CA PHE A 273 2.33 14.75 -5.94
C PHE A 273 1.74 13.44 -5.39
N SER A 274 2.60 12.43 -5.20
CA SER A 274 2.22 11.20 -4.51
C SER A 274 2.14 11.46 -3.00
N ILE A 275 1.58 10.49 -2.28
CA ILE A 275 1.53 10.55 -0.82
C ILE A 275 2.93 10.64 -0.19
N GLY A 276 3.94 9.99 -0.79
CA GLY A 276 5.32 10.01 -0.27
C GLY A 276 5.98 11.37 -0.44
N ALA A 277 5.87 11.97 -1.63
CA ALA A 277 6.41 13.31 -1.88
C ALA A 277 5.66 14.39 -1.06
N SER A 278 4.35 14.25 -0.87
CA SER A 278 3.54 15.25 -0.16
C SER A 278 3.72 15.27 1.36
N LEU A 279 4.43 14.29 1.93
CA LEU A 279 4.84 14.28 3.34
C LEU A 279 6.15 15.05 3.57
N ILE A 280 6.84 15.50 2.51
CA ILE A 280 8.06 16.30 2.62
C ILE A 280 7.65 17.76 2.90
N PRO A 281 7.97 18.33 4.07
CA PRO A 281 7.75 19.75 4.30
C PRO A 281 8.69 20.57 3.43
N PHE A 282 8.26 21.78 3.02
CA PHE A 282 9.05 22.70 2.21
C PHE A 282 9.53 22.10 0.88
N ILE A 283 8.74 21.22 0.26
CA ILE A 283 9.10 20.57 -1.01
C ILE A 283 9.36 21.58 -2.13
N GLU A 284 8.70 22.74 -2.10
CA GLU A 284 8.88 23.86 -3.01
C GLU A 284 10.30 24.47 -2.99
N HIS A 285 11.06 24.25 -1.92
CA HIS A 285 12.44 24.72 -1.77
C HIS A 285 13.47 23.61 -2.05
N ASN A 286 13.03 22.41 -2.42
CA ASN A 286 13.88 21.26 -2.67
C ASN A 286 14.02 20.98 -4.17
N ASP A 287 15.22 20.59 -4.60
CA ASP A 287 15.41 20.04 -5.94
C ASP A 287 14.63 18.73 -6.12
N ALA A 288 14.15 18.50 -7.35
CA ALA A 288 13.34 17.33 -7.68
C ALA A 288 14.07 16.00 -7.39
N ASN A 289 15.39 15.93 -7.62
CA ASN A 289 16.15 14.69 -7.38
C ASN A 289 16.26 14.40 -5.89
N ARG A 290 16.44 15.42 -5.05
CA ARG A 290 16.48 15.28 -3.58
C ARG A 290 15.11 14.93 -3.02
N ALA A 291 14.04 15.48 -3.59
CA ALA A 291 12.68 15.11 -3.23
C ALA A 291 12.36 13.65 -3.60
N LEU A 292 12.81 13.18 -4.78
CA LEU A 292 12.72 11.78 -5.19
C LEU A 292 13.42 10.86 -4.18
N MET A 293 14.70 11.12 -3.90
CA MET A 293 15.49 10.35 -2.92
C MET A 293 14.81 10.34 -1.54
N SER A 294 14.32 11.49 -1.09
CA SER A 294 13.63 11.63 0.20
C SER A 294 12.36 10.78 0.27
N SER A 295 11.54 10.81 -0.78
CA SER A 295 10.32 10.00 -0.85
C SER A 295 10.62 8.48 -0.87
N ASN A 296 11.75 8.09 -1.48
CA ASN A 296 12.23 6.72 -1.51
C ASN A 296 12.76 6.28 -0.13
N MET A 297 13.55 7.13 0.53
CA MET A 297 14.14 6.89 1.85
C MET A 297 13.08 6.78 2.95
N GLN A 298 12.03 7.60 2.91
CA GLN A 298 10.91 7.49 3.86
C GLN A 298 10.26 6.10 3.86
N ARG A 299 10.21 5.41 2.71
CA ARG A 299 9.67 4.05 2.62
C ARG A 299 10.57 2.98 3.23
N GLN A 300 11.83 3.29 3.45
CA GLN A 300 12.81 2.39 4.04
C GLN A 300 12.93 2.56 5.56
N ALA A 301 12.33 3.62 6.11
CA ALA A 301 12.35 3.89 7.54
C ALA A 301 11.73 2.73 8.34
N VAL A 302 12.49 2.18 9.27
CA VAL A 302 12.07 1.08 10.14
C VAL A 302 11.36 1.64 11.38
N PRO A 303 10.21 1.08 11.79
CA PRO A 303 9.54 1.49 13.02
C PRO A 303 10.44 1.37 14.26
N LEU A 304 10.53 2.46 15.03
CA LEU A 304 11.29 2.52 16.27
C LEU A 304 10.48 1.96 17.44
N SER A 305 11.17 1.48 18.48
CA SER A 305 10.53 1.07 19.74
C SER A 305 9.72 2.20 20.36
N ARG A 306 10.20 3.43 20.24
CA ARG A 306 9.52 4.65 20.70
C ARG A 306 9.54 5.63 19.55
N SER A 307 8.43 5.73 18.83
CA SER A 307 8.27 6.72 17.76
C SER A 307 7.81 8.06 18.34
N GLU A 308 8.02 9.15 17.61
CA GLU A 308 7.58 10.49 18.00
C GLU A 308 6.92 11.21 16.83
N LYS A 309 5.92 12.04 17.14
CA LYS A 309 5.28 12.90 16.15
C LYS A 309 6.31 13.88 15.59
N CYS A 310 6.27 14.12 14.28
CA CYS A 310 7.09 15.16 13.68
C CYS A 310 6.70 16.53 14.25
N ILE A 311 7.70 17.35 14.60
CA ILE A 311 7.47 18.75 15.01
C ILE A 311 7.04 19.58 13.80
N VAL A 312 7.65 19.31 12.64
CA VAL A 312 7.31 19.94 11.36
C VAL A 312 6.72 18.88 10.45
N GLY A 313 5.46 19.06 10.05
CA GLY A 313 4.72 18.14 9.18
C GLY A 313 3.84 18.90 8.18
N THR A 314 3.23 18.17 7.24
CA THR A 314 2.37 18.73 6.19
C THR A 314 0.88 18.65 6.50
N GLY A 315 0.51 17.94 7.57
CA GLY A 315 -0.88 17.70 8.00
C GLY A 315 -1.50 16.45 7.37
N LEU A 316 -0.81 15.79 6.44
CA LEU A 316 -1.25 14.55 5.80
C LEU A 316 -0.95 13.30 6.65
N GLU A 317 -0.10 13.41 7.67
CA GLU A 317 0.37 12.31 8.51
C GLU A 317 -0.78 11.55 9.16
N ARG A 318 -1.82 12.27 9.60
CA ARG A 318 -3.02 11.68 10.19
C ARG A 318 -3.82 10.86 9.19
N GLN A 319 -3.98 11.39 7.97
CA GLN A 319 -4.70 10.71 6.91
C GLN A 319 -3.97 9.45 6.48
N VAL A 320 -2.63 9.52 6.34
CA VAL A 320 -1.79 8.36 6.02
C VAL A 320 -1.86 7.29 7.09
N ALA A 321 -1.78 7.66 8.37
CA ALA A 321 -1.92 6.69 9.46
C ALA A 321 -3.29 5.99 9.42
N LEU A 322 -4.38 6.74 9.26
CA LEU A 322 -5.74 6.18 9.18
C LEU A 322 -5.93 5.26 7.96
N ASP A 323 -5.54 5.72 6.77
CA ASP A 323 -5.72 4.99 5.52
C ASP A 323 -4.84 3.73 5.43
N SER A 324 -3.77 3.65 6.23
CA SER A 324 -2.89 2.47 6.27
C SER A 324 -3.55 1.25 6.92
N GLY A 325 -4.59 1.45 7.74
CA GLY A 325 -5.21 0.41 8.55
C GLY A 325 -4.30 -0.16 9.66
N VAL A 326 -3.17 0.49 9.94
CA VAL A 326 -2.25 0.12 11.02
C VAL A 326 -2.78 0.49 12.42
N PRO A 327 -3.36 1.67 12.66
CA PRO A 327 -4.01 1.96 13.94
C PRO A 327 -5.35 1.22 14.09
N ALA A 328 -5.71 0.84 15.31
CA ALA A 328 -7.03 0.26 15.58
C ALA A 328 -8.08 1.37 15.68
N ILE A 329 -9.15 1.27 14.91
CA ILE A 329 -10.23 2.26 14.82
C ILE A 329 -11.52 1.66 15.41
N ALA A 330 -12.33 2.49 16.08
CA ALA A 330 -13.62 2.08 16.60
C ALA A 330 -14.69 2.01 15.49
N ASP A 331 -15.20 0.82 15.21
CA ASP A 331 -16.31 0.62 14.25
C ASP A 331 -17.67 1.07 14.80
N HIS A 332 -17.82 0.99 16.12
CA HIS A 332 -19.03 1.33 16.85
C HIS A 332 -18.74 2.39 17.91
N GLU A 333 -19.73 3.22 18.21
CA GLU A 333 -19.67 4.09 19.38
C GLU A 333 -19.96 3.30 20.65
N GLY A 334 -19.37 3.71 21.76
CA GLY A 334 -19.57 2.99 23.01
C GLY A 334 -18.60 3.41 24.10
N LYS A 335 -18.73 2.77 25.26
CA LYS A 335 -17.89 3.04 26.44
C LYS A 335 -16.87 1.93 26.63
N ILE A 336 -15.62 2.30 26.90
CA ILE A 336 -14.57 1.30 27.15
C ILE A 336 -14.77 0.67 28.52
N ILE A 337 -14.95 -0.65 28.55
CA ILE A 337 -15.13 -1.45 29.76
C ILE A 337 -13.77 -1.77 30.38
N SER A 338 -12.86 -2.29 29.56
CA SER A 338 -11.49 -2.64 29.93
C SER A 338 -10.57 -2.54 28.72
N THR A 339 -9.29 -2.36 29.02
CA THR A 339 -8.19 -2.33 28.05
C THR A 339 -7.17 -3.35 28.52
N ASP A 340 -7.11 -4.47 27.81
CA ASP A 340 -6.06 -5.47 27.99
C ASP A 340 -4.93 -5.19 26.98
N THR A 341 -3.83 -5.92 27.10
CA THR A 341 -2.71 -5.79 26.15
C THR A 341 -3.06 -6.34 24.77
N ASP A 342 -3.83 -7.42 24.73
CA ASP A 342 -4.19 -8.17 23.52
C ASP A 342 -5.54 -7.76 22.94
N LYS A 343 -6.42 -7.11 23.70
CA LYS A 343 -7.75 -6.71 23.26
C LYS A 343 -8.30 -5.49 24.00
N ILE A 344 -9.17 -4.74 23.33
CA ILE A 344 -9.94 -3.65 23.91
C ILE A 344 -11.40 -4.06 23.96
N ILE A 345 -12.04 -3.96 25.13
CA ILE A 345 -13.46 -4.30 25.30
C ILE A 345 -14.29 -3.02 25.35
N LEU A 346 -15.20 -2.89 24.39
CA LEU A 346 -16.10 -1.75 24.22
C LEU A 346 -17.55 -2.19 24.42
N SER A 347 -18.31 -1.48 25.26
CA SER A 347 -19.75 -1.65 25.41
C SER A 347 -20.48 -0.75 24.42
N SER A 348 -21.22 -1.34 23.49
CA SER A 348 -22.08 -0.65 22.53
C SER A 348 -23.50 -1.20 22.65
N ASN A 349 -24.48 -0.34 22.97
CA ASN A 349 -25.90 -0.71 23.07
C ASN A 349 -26.23 -1.91 23.97
N GLY A 350 -25.41 -2.18 25.00
CA GLY A 350 -25.59 -3.31 25.93
C GLY A 350 -24.73 -4.53 25.61
N ASP A 351 -24.17 -4.63 24.39
CA ASP A 351 -23.28 -5.72 24.00
C ASP A 351 -21.82 -5.34 24.20
N ALA A 352 -21.01 -6.31 24.63
CA ALA A 352 -19.56 -6.17 24.78
C ALA A 352 -18.85 -6.65 23.51
N LEU A 353 -18.23 -5.73 22.79
CA LEU A 353 -17.43 -5.99 21.60
C LEU A 353 -15.95 -6.00 21.97
N GLY A 354 -15.28 -7.12 21.70
CA GLY A 354 -13.84 -7.27 21.86
C GLY A 354 -13.11 -6.95 20.54
N ILE A 355 -12.26 -5.94 20.55
CA ILE A 355 -11.42 -5.55 19.42
C ILE A 355 -10.01 -6.11 19.68
N PRO A 356 -9.56 -7.14 18.92
CA PRO A 356 -8.23 -7.71 19.09
C PRO A 356 -7.14 -6.75 18.62
N LEU A 357 -6.06 -6.66 19.38
CA LEU A 357 -4.87 -5.88 19.07
C LEU A 357 -3.75 -6.78 18.55
N VAL A 358 -2.94 -6.24 17.65
CA VAL A 358 -1.77 -6.92 17.11
C VAL A 358 -0.60 -6.80 18.08
N MET A 359 -0.11 -7.94 18.59
CA MET A 359 1.00 -8.00 19.55
C MET A 359 2.22 -8.68 18.94
N TYR A 360 3.36 -7.97 18.91
CA TYR A 360 4.67 -8.48 18.47
C TYR A 360 4.62 -9.37 17.23
N GLN A 361 3.84 -8.98 16.22
CA GLN A 361 3.73 -9.75 14.98
C GLN A 361 4.87 -9.41 14.03
N ARG A 362 5.37 -10.41 13.31
CA ARG A 362 6.41 -10.23 12.29
C ARG A 362 5.82 -9.62 11.01
N SER A 363 6.48 -8.60 10.46
CA SER A 363 6.21 -8.09 9.12
C SER A 363 6.94 -8.90 8.03
N ASN A 364 6.59 -8.67 6.75
CA ASN A 364 7.28 -9.30 5.62
C ASN A 364 8.77 -8.94 5.55
N LYS A 365 9.18 -7.80 6.13
CA LYS A 365 10.56 -7.32 6.17
C LYS A 365 11.24 -7.56 7.52
N ASN A 366 10.72 -8.49 8.32
CA ASN A 366 11.24 -8.84 9.65
C ASN A 366 11.21 -7.69 10.67
N THR A 367 10.41 -6.65 10.44
CA THR A 367 10.14 -5.61 11.43
C THR A 367 9.02 -6.05 12.38
N CYS A 368 8.91 -5.37 13.53
CA CYS A 368 7.87 -5.65 14.51
C CYS A 368 6.61 -4.82 14.24
N MET A 369 5.46 -5.49 14.16
CA MET A 369 4.13 -4.89 14.15
C MET A 369 3.52 -5.06 15.54
N HIS A 370 3.30 -3.94 16.23
CA HIS A 370 2.73 -3.93 17.57
C HIS A 370 1.77 -2.74 17.69
N GLN A 371 0.60 -2.98 18.27
CA GLN A 371 -0.39 -1.98 18.59
C GLN A 371 -0.43 -1.69 20.08
N THR A 372 -0.46 -0.42 20.44
CA THR A 372 -0.50 0.08 21.81
C THR A 372 -1.82 0.83 22.04
N ALA A 373 -2.62 0.35 22.99
CA ALA A 373 -3.87 1.00 23.36
C ALA A 373 -3.59 2.41 23.92
N ARG A 374 -4.27 3.43 23.39
CA ARG A 374 -4.19 4.81 23.92
C ARG A 374 -5.32 5.15 24.87
N VAL A 375 -6.43 4.47 24.73
CA VAL A 375 -7.68 4.85 25.37
C VAL A 375 -7.70 4.40 26.83
N ARG A 376 -8.31 5.21 27.69
CA ARG A 376 -8.47 4.90 29.12
C ARG A 376 -9.82 4.25 29.38
N ARG A 377 -9.87 3.38 30.40
CA ARG A 377 -11.09 2.78 30.90
C ARG A 377 -12.15 3.83 31.22
N GLY A 378 -13.40 3.55 30.85
CA GLY A 378 -14.55 4.41 31.15
C GLY A 378 -14.77 5.58 30.18
N LYS A 379 -13.88 5.81 29.21
CA LYS A 379 -14.06 6.85 28.20
C LYS A 379 -15.10 6.43 27.15
N CYS A 380 -15.97 7.38 26.77
CA CYS A 380 -16.90 7.21 25.65
C CYS A 380 -16.17 7.51 24.34
N ILE A 381 -16.31 6.62 23.38
CA ILE A 381 -15.66 6.63 22.08
C ILE A 381 -16.71 6.78 21.00
N LYS A 382 -16.42 7.63 20.01
CA LYS A 382 -17.25 7.77 18.81
C LYS A 382 -16.77 6.82 17.73
N LYS A 383 -17.69 6.42 16.85
CA LYS A 383 -17.34 5.72 15.62
C LYS A 383 -16.27 6.48 14.82
N GLY A 384 -15.25 5.77 14.36
CA GLY A 384 -14.11 6.32 13.62
C GLY A 384 -13.00 6.90 14.49
N GLN A 385 -13.12 6.86 15.81
CA GLN A 385 -12.05 7.30 16.71
C GLN A 385 -10.97 6.22 16.86
N ILE A 386 -9.72 6.66 16.99
CA ILE A 386 -8.56 5.77 17.14
C ILE A 386 -8.48 5.25 18.57
N LEU A 387 -8.38 3.93 18.70
CA LEU A 387 -8.33 3.20 19.95
C LEU A 387 -6.89 2.84 20.34
N ALA A 388 -6.10 2.38 19.36
CA ALA A 388 -4.71 2.00 19.54
C ALA A 388 -3.85 2.52 18.39
N ASP A 389 -2.66 2.99 18.72
CA ASP A 389 -1.63 3.31 17.73
C ASP A 389 -0.92 2.01 17.32
N GLY A 390 -0.52 1.89 16.05
CA GLY A 390 0.33 0.79 15.59
C GLY A 390 1.79 1.20 15.41
N ALA A 391 2.56 0.33 14.74
CA ALA A 391 3.96 0.57 14.46
C ALA A 391 4.16 1.86 13.64
N ALA A 392 5.11 2.70 14.06
CA ALA A 392 5.41 4.00 13.44
C ALA A 392 4.20 4.95 13.35
N THR A 393 3.30 4.90 14.35
CA THR A 393 2.23 5.88 14.52
C THR A 393 2.18 6.34 15.97
N VAL A 394 1.90 7.63 16.18
CA VAL A 394 1.73 8.21 17.52
C VAL A 394 0.53 9.12 17.47
N GLY A 395 -0.42 8.89 18.37
CA GLY A 395 -1.65 9.64 18.46
C GLY A 395 -2.42 9.78 17.16
N GLY A 396 -2.45 8.71 16.37
CA GLY A 396 -3.13 8.68 15.08
C GLY A 396 -2.46 9.42 13.94
N GLU A 397 -1.22 9.87 14.11
CA GLU A 397 -0.39 10.45 13.06
C GLU A 397 0.77 9.51 12.73
N LEU A 398 1.20 9.56 11.48
CA LEU A 398 2.40 8.87 11.03
C LEU A 398 3.64 9.42 11.77
N ALA A 399 4.43 8.53 12.34
CA ALA A 399 5.62 8.83 13.11
C ALA A 399 6.73 7.85 12.72
N LEU A 400 7.39 8.10 11.60
CA LEU A 400 8.43 7.21 11.06
C LEU A 400 9.75 7.24 11.85
N GLY A 401 9.95 8.26 12.68
CA GLY A 401 11.23 8.51 13.34
C GLY A 401 11.13 9.31 14.64
N LYS A 402 12.16 10.11 14.89
CA LYS A 402 12.41 10.88 16.11
C LYS A 402 12.91 12.28 15.77
N ASN A 403 12.50 13.27 16.54
CA ASN A 403 13.04 14.63 16.44
C ASN A 403 14.36 14.70 17.23
N VAL A 404 15.41 15.26 16.62
CA VAL A 404 16.73 15.42 17.25
C VAL A 404 17.25 16.83 17.03
N LEU A 405 18.06 17.33 17.96
CA LEU A 405 18.75 18.60 17.80
C LEU A 405 19.95 18.41 16.86
N VAL A 406 20.00 19.18 15.79
CA VAL A 406 21.07 19.14 14.79
C VAL A 406 21.73 20.52 14.71
N ALA A 407 23.06 20.53 14.64
CA ALA A 407 23.85 21.74 14.41
C ALA A 407 24.61 21.59 13.09
N TYR A 408 24.54 22.62 12.24
CA TYR A 408 25.29 22.68 10.99
C TYR A 408 26.62 23.38 11.24
N MET A 409 27.68 22.61 11.44
CA MET A 409 29.06 23.12 11.57
C MET A 409 30.06 22.03 11.14
N PRO A 410 31.21 22.39 10.55
CA PRO A 410 32.30 21.44 10.38
C PRO A 410 32.86 21.02 11.75
N TRP A 411 33.12 19.73 11.94
CA TRP A 411 33.66 19.22 13.21
C TRP A 411 34.79 18.23 12.97
N GLU A 412 36.04 18.71 13.08
CA GLU A 412 37.27 17.89 13.03
C GLU A 412 37.37 16.91 11.84
N GLY A 413 36.64 17.16 10.76
CA GLY A 413 36.56 16.26 9.59
C GLY A 413 35.69 15.02 9.79
N TYR A 414 35.06 14.80 10.96
CA TYR A 414 34.17 13.66 11.18
C TYR A 414 32.87 13.74 10.36
N ASN A 415 32.49 14.93 9.93
CA ASN A 415 31.37 15.16 9.01
C ASN A 415 31.83 15.49 7.59
N PHE A 416 32.95 14.91 7.14
CA PHE A 416 33.39 15.00 5.76
C PHE A 416 32.39 14.30 4.81
N GLU A 417 32.18 14.89 3.62
CA GLU A 417 31.14 14.48 2.66
C GLU A 417 29.73 14.43 3.29
N ASP A 418 29.10 13.25 3.30
CA ASP A 418 27.75 13.01 3.82
C ASP A 418 27.79 12.25 5.17
N ALA A 419 28.94 12.22 5.84
CA ALA A 419 29.07 11.57 7.15
C ALA A 419 28.33 12.37 8.23
N VAL A 420 27.62 11.65 9.11
CA VAL A 420 26.86 12.25 10.22
C VAL A 420 27.55 11.88 11.54
N LEU A 421 28.04 12.90 12.24
CA LEU A 421 28.53 12.74 13.62
C LEU A 421 27.33 12.71 14.57
N ILE A 422 27.28 11.69 15.42
CA ILE A 422 26.19 11.48 16.38
C ILE A 422 26.70 11.53 17.82
N SER A 423 25.86 12.04 18.72
CA SER A 423 26.13 12.00 20.16
C SER A 423 25.84 10.61 20.71
N GLU A 424 26.69 10.12 21.63
CA GLU A 424 26.47 8.87 22.36
C GLU A 424 25.15 8.85 23.13
N ARG A 425 24.61 10.02 23.47
CA ARG A 425 23.29 10.17 24.10
C ARG A 425 22.20 9.42 23.32
N LEU A 426 22.26 9.39 21.99
CA LEU A 426 21.28 8.70 21.16
C LEU A 426 21.25 7.18 21.40
N VAL A 427 22.39 6.61 21.81
CA VAL A 427 22.55 5.19 22.15
C VAL A 427 22.08 4.92 23.58
N TYR A 428 22.55 5.71 24.55
CA TYR A 428 22.17 5.52 25.96
C TYR A 428 20.67 5.74 26.24
N GLU A 429 20.01 6.60 25.47
CA GLU A 429 18.57 6.86 25.59
C GLU A 429 17.71 5.96 24.68
N ASP A 430 18.30 4.99 23.99
CA ASP A 430 17.59 4.05 23.09
C ASP A 430 16.70 4.76 22.04
N ILE A 431 17.14 5.91 21.52
CA ILE A 431 16.31 6.76 20.66
C ILE A 431 16.00 6.08 19.32
N TYR A 432 17.00 5.46 18.71
CA TYR A 432 16.88 4.77 17.41
C TYR A 432 16.81 3.24 17.53
N THR A 433 16.45 2.71 18.70
CA THR A 433 16.33 1.26 18.93
C THR A 433 15.07 0.69 18.25
N SER A 434 15.22 -0.40 17.50
CA SER A 434 14.13 -1.06 16.76
C SER A 434 14.05 -2.56 17.07
N PHE A 435 12.88 -3.17 16.85
CA PHE A 435 12.66 -4.59 17.06
C PHE A 435 12.58 -5.36 15.74
N HIS A 436 13.36 -6.43 15.64
CA HIS A 436 13.36 -7.33 14.50
C HIS A 436 12.99 -8.75 14.90
N ILE A 437 12.04 -9.34 14.17
CA ILE A 437 11.53 -10.69 14.42
C ILE A 437 11.90 -11.56 13.23
N ARG A 438 12.64 -12.65 13.48
CA ARG A 438 13.03 -13.62 12.45
C ARG A 438 12.33 -14.94 12.71
N LYS A 439 11.81 -15.55 11.64
CA LYS A 439 11.22 -16.89 11.68
C LYS A 439 12.23 -17.86 11.08
N TYR A 440 12.52 -18.93 11.81
CA TYR A 440 13.30 -20.07 11.33
C TYR A 440 12.35 -21.26 11.27
N GLU A 441 12.33 -21.96 10.14
CA GLU A 441 11.51 -23.14 9.92
C GLU A 441 12.45 -24.32 9.68
N ILE A 442 12.17 -25.44 10.34
CA ILE A 442 12.88 -26.71 10.18
C ILE A 442 11.82 -27.72 9.75
N GLN A 443 12.10 -28.44 8.68
CA GLN A 443 11.26 -29.52 8.18
C GLN A 443 12.03 -30.83 8.31
N THR A 444 11.34 -31.88 8.74
CA THR A 444 11.88 -33.23 8.80
C THR A 444 11.44 -34.00 7.57
N HIS A 445 12.37 -34.64 6.88
CA HIS A 445 12.07 -35.41 5.69
C HIS A 445 12.17 -36.92 5.96
N VAL A 446 11.41 -37.70 5.18
CA VAL A 446 11.56 -39.14 5.13
C VAL A 446 12.57 -39.46 4.04
N THR A 447 13.77 -39.89 4.45
CA THR A 447 14.83 -40.30 3.53
C THR A 447 14.80 -41.81 3.31
N SER A 448 15.51 -42.30 2.29
CA SER A 448 15.68 -43.74 2.06
C SER A 448 16.39 -44.46 3.21
N GLN A 449 17.21 -43.75 4.00
CA GLN A 449 17.90 -44.30 5.17
C GLN A 449 17.07 -44.23 6.46
N GLY A 450 15.89 -43.60 6.42
CA GLY A 450 14.97 -43.49 7.54
C GLY A 450 14.36 -42.10 7.68
N PRO A 451 13.31 -41.97 8.52
CA PRO A 451 12.72 -40.67 8.82
C PRO A 451 13.62 -39.86 9.74
N GLU A 452 13.87 -38.60 9.38
CA GLU A 452 14.53 -37.63 10.27
C GLU A 452 13.65 -37.36 11.49
N ARG A 453 14.27 -37.21 12.66
CA ARG A 453 13.58 -36.95 13.93
C ARG A 453 14.23 -35.75 14.62
N ILE A 454 13.39 -34.90 15.21
CA ILE A 454 13.85 -33.81 16.09
C ILE A 454 13.99 -34.42 17.49
N THR A 455 15.21 -34.43 18.02
CA THR A 455 15.53 -34.97 19.36
C THR A 455 16.57 -34.08 20.04
N ASN A 456 16.65 -34.20 21.37
CA ASN A 456 17.69 -33.52 22.16
C ASN A 456 19.03 -34.30 22.19
N GLU A 457 19.05 -35.52 21.64
CA GLU A 457 20.22 -36.39 21.62
C GLU A 457 21.03 -36.15 20.34
N ILE A 458 21.88 -35.12 20.38
CA ILE A 458 22.73 -34.74 19.24
C ILE A 458 24.14 -35.33 19.45
N PRO A 459 24.63 -36.23 18.57
CA PRO A 459 25.96 -36.82 18.71
C PRO A 459 27.05 -35.74 18.55
N HIS A 460 28.16 -35.90 19.28
CA HIS A 460 29.33 -35.02 19.23
C HIS A 460 29.10 -33.55 19.66
N LEU A 461 27.99 -33.25 20.34
CA LEU A 461 27.74 -31.92 20.90
C LEU A 461 27.95 -31.90 22.41
N GLU A 462 28.59 -30.84 22.91
CA GLU A 462 28.79 -30.66 24.35
C GLU A 462 27.47 -30.36 25.08
N ALA A 463 27.29 -30.95 26.27
CA ALA A 463 26.08 -30.80 27.08
C ALA A 463 25.76 -29.34 27.46
N HIS A 464 26.75 -28.44 27.46
CA HIS A 464 26.54 -27.04 27.77
C HIS A 464 25.72 -26.29 26.70
N LEU A 465 25.79 -26.73 25.43
CA LEU A 465 25.02 -26.15 24.32
C LEU A 465 23.56 -26.62 24.32
N LEU A 466 23.30 -27.80 24.89
CA LEU A 466 21.96 -28.39 24.99
C LEU A 466 21.12 -27.82 26.15
N ARG A 467 21.72 -26.98 27.01
CA ARG A 467 21.04 -26.40 28.20
C ARG A 467 19.78 -25.60 27.86
N ASN A 468 19.71 -25.06 26.66
CA ASN A 468 18.61 -24.21 26.21
C ASN A 468 17.49 -24.98 25.49
N LEU A 469 17.66 -26.29 25.28
CA LEU A 469 16.69 -27.17 24.62
C LEU A 469 15.80 -27.88 25.66
N ASP A 470 14.56 -28.12 25.26
CA ASP A 470 13.62 -28.95 26.00
C ASP A 470 13.88 -30.45 25.76
N LYS A 471 13.05 -31.30 26.37
CA LYS A 471 13.14 -32.77 26.23
C LYS A 471 12.96 -33.25 24.79
N ASN A 472 12.34 -32.44 23.93
CA ASN A 472 12.04 -32.76 22.54
C ASN A 472 13.11 -32.19 21.57
N GLY A 473 14.14 -31.49 22.08
CA GLY A 473 15.15 -30.84 21.24
C GLY A 473 14.72 -29.47 20.68
N ILE A 474 13.71 -28.84 21.27
CA ILE A 474 13.19 -27.52 20.88
C ILE A 474 13.70 -26.47 21.87
N VAL A 475 14.09 -25.30 21.37
CA VAL A 475 14.55 -24.19 22.21
C VAL A 475 13.44 -23.69 23.13
N MET A 476 13.71 -23.58 24.42
CA MET A 476 12.75 -23.01 25.39
C MET A 476 12.51 -21.52 25.16
N LEU A 477 11.26 -21.08 25.31
CA LEU A 477 10.86 -19.67 25.16
C LEU A 477 11.55 -18.80 26.22
N GLY A 478 12.00 -17.60 25.82
CA GLY A 478 12.65 -16.64 26.72
C GLY A 478 14.16 -16.81 26.87
N ASN A 479 14.76 -17.84 26.27
CA ASN A 479 16.21 -18.00 26.26
C ASN A 479 16.89 -16.95 25.37
N ARG A 480 17.88 -16.25 25.95
CA ARG A 480 18.81 -15.40 25.20
C ARG A 480 19.84 -16.30 24.49
N ASN A 481 19.48 -16.78 23.31
CA ASN A 481 20.47 -17.40 22.43
C ASN A 481 21.35 -16.31 21.81
N ILE A 482 22.59 -16.20 22.30
CA ILE A 482 23.68 -15.57 21.57
C ILE A 482 23.77 -16.33 20.24
N LYS A 483 23.62 -15.63 19.09
CA LYS A 483 23.64 -16.18 17.72
C LYS A 483 24.53 -17.44 17.58
N LEU A 484 23.94 -18.62 17.71
CA LEU A 484 24.57 -19.86 17.26
C LEU A 484 24.42 -19.87 15.74
N ARG A 485 25.46 -19.42 15.04
CA ARG A 485 25.66 -19.72 13.61
C ARG A 485 25.90 -21.23 13.52
N LEU A 486 24.83 -22.01 13.49
CA LEU A 486 24.91 -23.44 13.19
C LEU A 486 25.27 -23.58 11.71
N HIS A 487 26.56 -23.72 11.42
CA HIS A 487 27.03 -24.30 10.17
C HIS A 487 26.74 -25.80 10.23
N TRP A 488 25.61 -26.22 9.66
CA TRP A 488 25.38 -27.63 9.37
C TRP A 488 26.26 -28.00 8.18
N ARG A 489 27.41 -28.63 8.46
CA ARG A 489 28.19 -29.32 7.44
C ARG A 489 27.65 -30.76 7.43
N ILE A 490 26.80 -31.05 6.45
CA ILE A 490 26.40 -32.43 6.18
C ILE A 490 27.67 -33.15 5.72
N GLN A 491 28.24 -34.00 6.57
CA GLN A 491 29.16 -35.04 6.10
C GLN A 491 28.30 -36.19 5.60
N THR A 492 28.50 -36.50 4.32
CA THR A 492 27.91 -37.61 3.56
C THR A 492 28.20 -38.97 4.17
#